data_AF-A0A2R6DF19-F1
#
_entry.id   AF-A0A2R6DF19-F1
#
_cell.length_a   1.000
_cell.length_b   1.000
_cell.length_c   1.000
_cell.angle_alpha   90.00
_cell.angle_beta   90.00
_cell.angle_gamma   90.00
#
_symmetry.space_group_name_H-M   'P 1'
#
loop_
_entity.id
_entity.type
_entity.pdbx_description
1 polymer ?
#
loop_
_entity_poly.entity_id
_entity_poly.type
_entity_poly.pdbx_seq_one_letter_code
_entity_poly.pdbx_strand_id
1 'polypeptide(L)'
;MSEATERSHLTELRRDLHQRPELAWREFYTTSRIVDELERIGVDELYYGEEAIAPEHRMAVPDERDVEAALARARDAGARSDVLEAAAGGYTGAVAVVHQGEGPTVGLRVDIDGLPRAESAAEDHDPVREDFRSLHDERMHACGHDAHVTIGVGVLEAITESDFEGTLKVFFQPGEEQAAGGKA
;
A
#
# COMPACT_ATOMS: atom_id res chain seq x y z
N MET A 1 -4.27 23.27 -16.15
CA MET A 1 -3.05 23.00 -15.35
C MET A 1 -2.24 21.97 -16.12
N SER A 2 -0.90 21.94 -16.05
CA SER A 2 -0.15 20.91 -16.79
C SER A 2 -0.40 19.53 -16.16
N GLU A 3 -0.35 18.44 -16.94
CA GLU A 3 -0.39 17.05 -16.42
C GLU A 3 0.65 16.82 -15.30
N ALA A 4 1.79 17.52 -15.36
CA ALA A 4 2.82 17.48 -14.33
C ALA A 4 2.38 18.06 -12.97
N THR A 5 1.34 18.89 -12.95
CA THR A 5 0.73 19.41 -11.71
C THR A 5 -0.35 18.45 -11.18
N GLU A 6 -0.98 17.64 -12.02
CA GLU A 6 -2.07 16.73 -11.59
C GLU A 6 -1.56 15.51 -10.82
N ARG A 7 -0.34 15.04 -11.10
CA ARG A 7 0.24 13.84 -10.47
C ARG A 7 1.23 14.14 -9.34
N SER A 8 1.30 15.39 -8.84
CA SER A 8 2.16 15.73 -7.70
C SER A 8 1.79 14.93 -6.44
N HIS A 9 0.49 14.67 -6.28
CA HIS A 9 -0.04 13.90 -5.16
C HIS A 9 0.52 12.46 -5.11
N LEU A 10 0.85 11.83 -6.24
CA LEU A 10 1.49 10.50 -6.25
C LEU A 10 2.91 10.55 -5.67
N THR A 11 3.64 11.65 -5.90
CA THR A 11 4.95 11.86 -5.27
C THR A 11 4.82 12.10 -3.78
N GLU A 12 3.80 12.86 -3.37
CA GLU A 12 3.47 13.11 -1.96
C GLU A 12 3.10 11.81 -1.25
N LEU A 13 2.23 10.99 -1.84
CA LEU A 13 1.87 9.66 -1.35
C LEU A 13 3.10 8.78 -1.21
N ARG A 14 3.96 8.72 -2.24
CA ARG A 14 5.18 7.90 -2.19
C ARG A 14 6.06 8.31 -1.01
N ARG A 15 6.29 9.61 -0.84
CA ARG A 15 7.12 10.12 0.26
C ARG A 15 6.47 9.87 1.62
N ASP A 16 5.15 10.00 1.74
CA ASP A 16 4.41 9.71 2.97
C ASP A 16 4.57 8.25 3.41
N LEU A 17 4.44 7.32 2.45
CA LEU A 17 4.67 5.89 2.67
C LEU A 17 6.15 5.58 2.95
N HIS A 18 7.07 6.22 2.22
CA HIS A 18 8.51 6.08 2.44
C HIS A 18 8.93 6.45 3.87
N GLN A 19 8.32 7.50 4.43
CA GLN A 19 8.56 7.95 5.79
C GLN A 19 8.02 6.97 6.85
N ARG A 20 7.06 6.11 6.49
CA ARG A 20 6.38 5.18 7.41
C ARG A 20 6.43 3.75 6.89
N PRO A 21 7.62 3.18 6.71
CA PRO A 21 7.75 1.82 6.21
C PRO A 21 7.21 0.82 7.23
N GLU A 22 6.33 -0.06 6.76
CA GLU A 22 5.69 -1.07 7.57
C GLU A 22 6.06 -2.47 7.08
N LEU A 23 6.37 -3.37 8.00
CA LEU A 23 6.85 -4.70 7.67
C LEU A 23 5.69 -5.62 7.26
N ALA A 24 6.02 -6.76 6.65
CA ALA A 24 5.07 -7.82 6.31
C ALA A 24 3.99 -8.06 7.39
N TRP A 25 2.73 -8.10 6.95
CA TRP A 25 1.50 -8.29 7.75
C TRP A 25 1.19 -7.19 8.77
N ARG A 26 1.91 -6.07 8.72
CA ARG A 26 1.84 -4.96 9.67
C ARG A 26 1.68 -3.61 8.95
N GLU A 27 1.28 -3.64 7.68
CA GLU A 27 1.12 -2.53 6.74
C GLU A 27 -0.21 -1.78 6.93
N PHE A 28 -0.54 -1.48 8.20
CA PHE A 28 -1.81 -0.89 8.60
C PHE A 28 -2.00 0.55 8.13
N TYR A 29 -0.99 1.40 8.32
CA TYR A 29 -1.01 2.77 7.84
C TYR A 29 -1.03 2.79 6.31
N THR A 30 -0.18 1.99 5.68
CA THR A 30 -0.14 1.85 4.22
C THR A 30 -1.49 1.39 3.66
N THR A 31 -2.13 0.40 4.29
CA THR A 31 -3.48 -0.06 3.90
C THR A 31 -4.50 1.08 4.02
N SER A 32 -4.47 1.85 5.11
CA SER A 32 -5.35 3.01 5.28
C SER A 32 -5.15 4.05 4.18
N ARG A 33 -3.90 4.37 3.83
CA ARG A 33 -3.62 5.34 2.76
C ARG A 33 -4.02 4.82 1.39
N ILE A 34 -3.84 3.53 1.11
CA ILE A 34 -4.32 2.89 -0.12
C ILE A 34 -5.84 3.03 -0.20
N VAL A 35 -6.57 2.65 0.84
CA VAL A 35 -8.03 2.76 0.89
C VAL A 35 -8.50 4.20 0.63
N ASP A 36 -7.85 5.20 1.24
CA ASP A 36 -8.15 6.61 1.00
C ASP A 36 -8.02 7.01 -0.49
N GLU A 37 -6.96 6.55 -1.16
CA GLU A 37 -6.75 6.84 -2.58
C GLU A 37 -7.75 6.10 -3.47
N LEU A 38 -8.06 4.84 -3.16
CA LEU A 38 -9.03 4.04 -3.92
C LEU A 38 -10.44 4.62 -3.83
N GLU A 39 -10.85 5.07 -2.64
CA GLU A 39 -12.11 5.78 -2.44
C GLU A 39 -12.12 7.14 -3.16
N ARG A 40 -11.00 7.88 -3.16
CA ARG A 40 -10.87 9.15 -3.89
C ARG A 40 -11.04 8.97 -5.39
N ILE A 41 -10.45 7.90 -5.95
CA ILE A 41 -10.57 7.56 -7.37
C ILE A 41 -12.01 7.15 -7.71
N GLY A 42 -12.72 6.55 -6.75
CA GLY A 42 -14.10 6.09 -6.95
C GLY A 42 -14.15 4.77 -7.72
N VAL A 43 -13.33 3.80 -7.31
CA VAL A 43 -13.33 2.44 -7.87
C VAL A 43 -14.70 1.76 -7.68
N ASP A 44 -15.08 0.87 -8.60
CA ASP A 44 -16.39 0.22 -8.58
C ASP A 44 -16.54 -0.80 -7.45
N GLU A 45 -15.45 -1.52 -7.15
CA GLU A 45 -15.39 -2.44 -6.01
C GLU A 45 -14.08 -2.25 -5.24
N LEU A 46 -14.17 -2.31 -3.92
CA LEU A 46 -13.05 -2.17 -3.00
C LEU A 46 -13.16 -3.23 -1.91
N TYR A 47 -12.11 -4.03 -1.77
CA TYR A 47 -11.98 -5.06 -0.74
C TYR A 47 -10.71 -4.80 0.07
N TYR A 48 -10.77 -4.93 1.39
CA TYR A 48 -9.62 -4.85 2.30
C TYR A 48 -9.95 -5.63 3.58
N GLY A 49 -8.95 -5.89 4.43
CA GLY A 49 -9.18 -6.74 5.60
C GLY A 49 -9.39 -8.21 5.20
N GLU A 50 -10.24 -8.90 5.96
CA GLU A 50 -10.60 -10.30 5.71
C GLU A 50 -11.30 -10.53 4.36
N GLU A 51 -11.85 -9.49 3.74
CA GLU A 51 -12.47 -9.60 2.41
C GLU A 51 -11.43 -9.72 1.28
N ALA A 52 -10.22 -9.20 1.50
CA ALA A 52 -9.13 -9.23 0.53
C ALA A 52 -8.14 -10.38 0.74
N ILE A 53 -8.13 -10.98 1.93
CA ILE A 53 -7.10 -11.94 2.36
C ILE A 53 -7.76 -13.19 2.94
N ALA A 54 -7.55 -14.34 2.30
CA ALA A 54 -8.01 -15.66 2.72
C ALA A 54 -7.31 -16.12 4.02
N PRO A 55 -8.02 -16.21 5.16
CA PRO A 55 -7.43 -16.53 6.46
C PRO A 55 -6.62 -17.83 6.49
N GLU A 56 -7.09 -18.87 5.81
CA GLU A 56 -6.52 -20.22 5.78
C GLU A 56 -5.22 -20.33 4.99
N HIS A 57 -4.85 -19.30 4.23
CA HIS A 57 -3.70 -19.32 3.34
C HIS A 57 -2.58 -18.37 3.77
N ARG A 58 -2.78 -17.62 4.84
CA ARG A 58 -1.74 -16.76 5.41
C ARG A 58 -0.58 -17.59 5.96
N MET A 59 0.63 -17.21 5.60
CA MET A 59 1.87 -17.81 6.07
C MET A 59 2.73 -16.75 6.75
N ALA A 60 3.60 -17.16 7.68
CA ALA A 60 4.57 -16.25 8.34
C ALA A 60 3.95 -15.00 8.99
N VAL A 61 2.69 -15.08 9.43
CA VAL A 61 2.05 -13.99 10.19
C VAL A 61 2.83 -13.79 11.51
N PRO A 62 3.24 -12.57 11.86
CA PRO A 62 3.91 -12.27 13.13
C PRO A 62 3.03 -12.63 14.33
N ASP A 63 3.64 -12.68 15.51
CA ASP A 63 2.87 -12.89 16.74
C ASP A 63 1.92 -11.70 17.02
N GLU A 64 0.88 -11.99 17.78
CA GLU A 64 -0.20 -11.04 18.09
C GLU A 64 0.32 -9.72 18.68
N ARG A 65 1.32 -9.78 19.56
CA ARG A 65 1.90 -8.58 20.18
C ARG A 65 2.58 -7.69 19.14
N ASP A 66 3.31 -8.27 18.20
CA ASP A 66 3.96 -7.53 17.11
C ASP A 66 2.95 -6.88 16.16
N VAL A 67 1.84 -7.58 15.89
CA VAL A 67 0.73 -7.08 15.06
C VAL A 67 0.00 -5.95 15.77
N GLU A 68 -0.37 -6.11 17.04
CA GLU A 68 -1.03 -5.08 17.85
C GLU A 68 -0.18 -3.83 18.02
N ALA A 69 1.12 -3.97 18.24
CA ALA A 69 2.05 -2.84 18.33
C ALA A 69 2.12 -2.07 17.01
N ALA A 70 2.06 -2.77 15.88
CA ALA A 70 2.01 -2.12 14.58
C ALA A 70 0.70 -1.39 14.32
N LEU A 71 -0.43 -2.00 14.67
CA LEU A 71 -1.74 -1.39 14.57
C LEU A 71 -1.83 -0.12 15.43
N ALA A 72 -1.31 -0.17 16.66
CA ALA A 72 -1.26 1.01 17.55
C ALA A 72 -0.41 2.14 16.94
N ARG A 73 0.77 1.83 16.39
CA ARG A 73 1.61 2.82 15.70
C ARG A 73 0.88 3.45 14.51
N ALA A 74 0.18 2.66 13.69
CA ALA A 74 -0.59 3.18 12.56
C ALA A 74 -1.73 4.09 13.03
N ARG A 75 -2.41 3.74 14.12
CA ARG A 75 -3.42 4.60 14.77
C ARG A 75 -2.82 5.93 15.21
N ASP A 76 -1.68 5.91 15.88
CA ASP A 76 -0.99 7.12 16.34
C ASP A 76 -0.50 7.98 15.17
N ALA A 77 -0.20 7.37 14.03
CA ALA A 77 0.15 8.05 12.78
C ALA A 77 -1.06 8.62 12.03
N GLY A 78 -2.29 8.40 12.52
CA GLY A 78 -3.52 8.96 11.95
C GLY A 78 -4.23 8.06 10.94
N ALA A 79 -3.91 6.76 10.88
CA ALA A 79 -4.67 5.81 10.07
C ALA A 79 -6.14 5.74 10.51
N ARG A 80 -7.03 5.57 9.52
CA ARG A 80 -8.47 5.53 9.71
C ARG A 80 -8.91 4.36 10.58
N SER A 81 -9.76 4.64 11.56
CA SER A 81 -10.18 3.63 12.55
C SER A 81 -10.94 2.45 11.93
N ASP A 82 -11.82 2.72 10.96
CA ASP A 82 -12.59 1.69 10.25
C ASP A 82 -11.68 0.74 9.45
N VAL A 83 -10.65 1.28 8.80
CA VAL A 83 -9.65 0.46 8.08
C VAL A 83 -8.81 -0.37 9.05
N LEU A 84 -8.39 0.22 10.18
CA LEU A 84 -7.63 -0.49 11.21
C LEU A 84 -8.44 -1.64 11.84
N GLU A 85 -9.74 -1.44 12.04
CA GLU A 85 -10.63 -2.47 12.54
C GLU A 85 -10.76 -3.62 11.54
N ALA A 86 -10.94 -3.33 10.26
CA ALA A 86 -11.04 -4.35 9.20
C ALA A 86 -9.74 -5.13 9.00
N ALA A 87 -8.59 -4.47 9.14
CA ALA A 87 -7.27 -5.09 8.96
C ALA A 87 -6.73 -5.78 10.23
N ALA A 88 -7.42 -5.66 11.37
CA ALA A 88 -6.96 -6.15 12.67
C ALA A 88 -6.58 -7.64 12.63
N GLY A 89 -5.49 -8.01 13.30
CA GLY A 89 -4.96 -9.39 13.21
C GLY A 89 -4.07 -9.64 11.99
N GLY A 90 -3.65 -8.58 11.28
CA GLY A 90 -2.70 -8.64 10.17
C GLY A 90 -3.35 -9.01 8.84
N TYR A 91 -4.58 -8.54 8.60
CA TYR A 91 -5.27 -8.64 7.31
C TYR A 91 -5.09 -7.32 6.53
N THR A 92 -3.84 -6.93 6.36
CA THR A 92 -3.44 -5.71 5.64
C THR A 92 -3.45 -5.95 4.13
N GLY A 93 -3.56 -4.87 3.35
CA GLY A 93 -3.71 -4.92 1.90
C GLY A 93 -5.12 -4.62 1.40
N ALA A 94 -5.24 -4.50 0.09
CA ALA A 94 -6.50 -4.15 -0.57
C ALA A 94 -6.56 -4.69 -2.01
N VAL A 95 -7.78 -4.82 -2.53
CA VAL A 95 -8.06 -5.11 -3.93
C VAL A 95 -9.04 -4.06 -4.45
N ALA A 96 -8.68 -3.44 -5.57
CA ALA A 96 -9.54 -2.51 -6.30
C ALA A 96 -10.02 -3.12 -7.61
N VAL A 97 -11.27 -2.85 -7.99
CA VAL A 97 -11.83 -3.24 -9.29
C VAL A 97 -12.41 -2.01 -9.98
N VAL A 98 -12.08 -1.84 -11.25
CA VAL A 98 -12.68 -0.83 -12.13
C VAL A 98 -13.23 -1.51 -13.38
N HIS A 99 -14.47 -1.19 -13.73
CA HIS A 99 -15.16 -1.65 -14.92
C HIS A 99 -15.24 -0.54 -15.96
N GLN A 100 -14.60 -0.76 -17.11
CA GLN A 100 -14.62 0.14 -18.26
C GLN A 100 -15.27 -0.57 -19.45
N GLY A 101 -16.54 -0.93 -19.36
CA GLY A 101 -17.26 -1.60 -20.46
C GLY A 101 -16.92 -3.08 -20.67
N GLU A 102 -17.22 -3.60 -21.86
CA GLU A 102 -17.00 -5.00 -22.22
C GLU A 102 -15.56 -5.25 -22.66
N GLY A 103 -14.92 -6.30 -22.16
CA GLY A 103 -13.54 -6.59 -22.54
C GLY A 103 -12.84 -7.60 -21.64
N PRO A 104 -11.52 -7.77 -21.78
CA PRO A 104 -10.75 -8.68 -20.94
C PRO A 104 -10.68 -8.20 -19.48
N THR A 105 -10.44 -9.14 -18.56
CA THR A 105 -10.03 -8.82 -17.19
C THR A 105 -8.50 -8.83 -17.12
N VAL A 106 -7.92 -7.72 -16.68
CA VAL A 106 -6.48 -7.55 -16.45
C VAL A 106 -6.21 -7.41 -14.96
N GLY A 107 -5.23 -8.14 -14.44
CA GLY A 107 -4.76 -8.03 -13.07
C GLY A 107 -3.40 -7.33 -13.00
N LEU A 108 -3.28 -6.31 -12.18
CA LEU A 108 -2.01 -5.68 -11.80
C LEU A 108 -1.76 -5.93 -10.32
N ARG A 109 -0.62 -6.50 -9.97
CA ARG A 109 -0.25 -6.75 -8.57
C ARG A 109 0.92 -5.83 -8.19
N VAL A 110 0.81 -5.24 -7.01
CA VAL A 110 1.85 -4.45 -6.35
C VAL A 110 2.02 -4.96 -4.93
N ASP A 111 3.24 -4.95 -4.44
CA ASP A 111 3.58 -5.24 -3.04
C ASP A 111 3.64 -3.95 -2.23
N ILE A 112 3.51 -4.08 -0.91
CA ILE A 112 3.32 -2.93 -0.01
C ILE A 112 4.24 -2.94 1.21
N ASP A 113 4.91 -4.05 1.52
CA ASP A 113 5.74 -4.17 2.72
C ASP A 113 7.12 -3.53 2.59
N GLY A 114 7.66 -3.09 3.71
CA GLY A 114 9.05 -2.65 3.87
C GLY A 114 9.91 -3.73 4.50
N LEU A 115 11.21 -3.43 4.60
CA LEU A 115 12.23 -4.32 5.14
C LEU A 115 12.69 -3.91 6.54
N PRO A 116 13.09 -4.87 7.40
CA PRO A 116 13.67 -4.61 8.71
C PRO A 116 15.14 -4.20 8.57
N ARG A 117 15.37 -3.02 8.01
CA ARG A 117 16.71 -2.46 7.74
C ARG A 117 16.72 -0.97 7.98
N ALA A 118 17.76 -0.47 8.63
CA ALA A 118 17.99 0.97 8.75
C ALA A 118 18.23 1.64 7.39
N GLU A 119 17.53 2.77 7.18
CA GLU A 119 17.79 3.67 6.07
C GLU A 119 19.04 4.54 6.33
N SER A 120 19.80 4.83 5.27
CA SER A 120 20.97 5.71 5.34
C SER A 120 20.65 7.08 5.95
N ALA A 121 21.56 7.60 6.77
CA ALA A 121 21.50 8.95 7.34
C ALA A 121 22.55 9.89 6.71
N ALA A 122 23.18 9.47 5.61
CA ALA A 122 24.20 10.28 4.93
C ALA A 122 23.56 11.51 4.27
N GLU A 123 24.27 12.66 4.29
CA GLU A 123 23.79 13.93 3.73
C GLU A 123 23.61 13.90 2.21
N ASP A 124 24.17 12.92 1.52
CA ASP A 124 24.02 12.67 0.08
C ASP A 124 22.92 11.66 -0.26
N HIS A 125 22.25 11.09 0.75
CA HIS A 125 21.08 10.23 0.56
C HIS A 125 19.85 11.09 0.23
N ASP A 126 19.20 10.86 -0.91
CA ASP A 126 18.11 11.73 -1.40
C ASP A 126 16.96 11.91 -0.39
N PRO A 127 16.45 10.87 0.29
CA PRO A 127 15.47 11.02 1.37
C PRO A 127 15.92 11.92 2.53
N VAL A 128 17.22 11.98 2.84
CA VAL A 128 17.76 12.94 3.82
C VAL A 128 17.75 14.36 3.24
N ARG A 129 18.26 14.53 2.00
CA ARG A 129 18.35 15.84 1.33
C ARG A 129 16.99 16.49 1.10
N GLU A 130 15.98 15.67 0.86
CA GLU A 130 14.63 16.11 0.49
C GLU A 130 13.61 15.94 1.63
N ASP A 131 14.08 15.66 2.86
CA ASP A 131 13.29 15.62 4.09
C ASP A 131 12.13 14.60 4.08
N PHE A 132 12.38 13.41 3.51
CA PHE A 132 11.42 12.30 3.48
C PHE A 132 12.00 10.94 3.93
N ARG A 133 13.13 10.94 4.62
CA ARG A 133 13.70 9.72 5.24
C ARG A 133 12.71 9.07 6.20
N SER A 134 12.76 7.74 6.31
CA SER A 134 12.04 6.94 7.29
C SER A 134 12.09 7.54 8.70
N LEU A 135 10.91 7.63 9.30
CA LEU A 135 10.68 8.04 10.68
C LEU A 135 10.75 6.85 11.65
N HIS A 136 11.01 5.65 11.14
CA HIS A 136 11.04 4.42 11.92
C HIS A 136 12.42 3.77 11.83
N ASP A 137 13.12 3.73 12.97
CA ASP A 137 14.41 3.06 13.05
C ASP A 137 14.29 1.58 12.62
N GLU A 138 15.34 1.09 11.95
CA GLU A 138 15.42 -0.27 11.42
C GLU A 138 14.28 -0.66 10.46
N ARG A 139 13.68 0.32 9.77
CA ARG A 139 12.66 0.08 8.73
C ARG A 139 12.87 0.98 7.52
N MET A 140 12.78 0.40 6.33
CA MET A 140 12.87 1.14 5.06
C MET A 140 12.21 0.40 3.90
N HIS A 141 11.76 1.12 2.86
CA HIS A 141 11.38 0.54 1.57
C HIS A 141 12.61 0.42 0.64
N ALA A 142 13.60 -0.39 1.01
CA ALA A 142 14.80 -0.56 0.18
C ALA A 142 14.50 -1.17 -1.21
N CYS A 143 13.44 -1.96 -1.30
CA CYS A 143 12.96 -2.59 -2.53
C CYS A 143 12.00 -1.69 -3.34
N GLY A 144 11.63 -0.51 -2.81
CA GLY A 144 10.80 0.46 -3.52
C GLY A 144 9.30 0.16 -3.51
N HIS A 145 8.80 -0.61 -2.54
CA HIS A 145 7.37 -0.97 -2.49
C HIS A 145 6.46 0.24 -2.26
N ASP A 146 6.97 1.32 -1.66
CA ASP A 146 6.32 2.64 -1.66
C ASP A 146 6.07 3.15 -3.08
N ALA A 147 7.03 2.99 -3.98
CA ALA A 147 6.86 3.32 -5.40
C ALA A 147 5.86 2.37 -6.08
N HIS A 148 5.90 1.07 -5.77
CA HIS A 148 4.96 0.09 -6.34
C HIS A 148 3.52 0.41 -5.98
N VAL A 149 3.24 0.77 -4.72
CA VAL A 149 1.91 1.27 -4.30
C VAL A 149 1.49 2.46 -5.16
N THR A 150 2.35 3.48 -5.28
CA THR A 150 1.99 4.69 -6.05
C THR A 150 1.82 4.44 -7.55
N ILE A 151 2.53 3.46 -8.11
CA ILE A 151 2.33 3.02 -9.50
C ILE A 151 0.95 2.35 -9.62
N GLY A 152 0.57 1.48 -8.67
CA GLY A 152 -0.76 0.86 -8.66
C GLY A 152 -1.89 1.91 -8.63
N VAL A 153 -1.77 2.91 -7.76
CA VAL A 153 -2.71 4.05 -7.67
C VAL A 153 -2.72 4.85 -8.98
N GLY A 154 -1.55 5.23 -9.49
CA GLY A 154 -1.46 6.04 -10.71
C GLY A 154 -1.94 5.32 -11.97
N VAL A 155 -1.85 3.98 -12.03
CA VAL A 155 -2.42 3.16 -13.10
C VAL A 155 -3.95 3.14 -13.01
N LEU A 156 -4.52 3.01 -11.81
CA LEU A 156 -5.97 3.09 -11.63
C LEU A 156 -6.53 4.42 -12.14
N GLU A 157 -5.92 5.54 -11.72
CA GLU A 157 -6.30 6.88 -12.21
C GLU A 157 -6.22 6.99 -13.72
N ALA A 158 -5.08 6.57 -14.30
CA ALA A 158 -4.88 6.64 -15.73
C ALA A 158 -5.91 5.80 -16.50
N ILE A 159 -6.30 4.64 -15.97
CA ILE A 159 -7.26 3.74 -16.62
C ILE A 159 -8.68 4.29 -16.54
N THR A 160 -9.09 4.86 -15.40
CA THR A 160 -10.41 5.51 -15.24
C THR A 160 -10.62 6.71 -16.17
N GLU A 161 -9.53 7.31 -16.67
CA GLU A 161 -9.54 8.47 -17.56
C GLU A 161 -9.23 8.11 -19.03
N SER A 162 -9.04 6.83 -19.34
CA SER A 162 -8.61 6.36 -20.67
C SER A 162 -9.75 5.75 -21.48
N ASP A 163 -9.46 5.43 -22.75
CA ASP A 163 -10.33 4.64 -23.63
C ASP A 163 -10.16 3.11 -23.42
N PHE A 164 -9.69 2.65 -22.26
CA PHE A 164 -9.57 1.22 -21.96
C PHE A 164 -10.94 0.56 -21.95
N GLU A 165 -11.05 -0.64 -22.56
CA GLU A 165 -12.27 -1.46 -22.50
C GLU A 165 -12.02 -2.78 -21.76
N GLY A 166 -12.78 -3.07 -20.72
CA GLY A 166 -12.69 -4.29 -19.92
C GLY A 166 -12.76 -4.06 -18.41
N THR A 167 -12.11 -4.92 -17.63
CA THR A 167 -12.04 -4.81 -16.17
C THR A 167 -10.59 -4.80 -15.72
N LEU A 168 -10.19 -3.80 -14.94
CA LEU A 168 -8.90 -3.78 -14.26
C LEU A 168 -9.09 -4.17 -12.79
N LYS A 169 -8.27 -5.10 -12.33
CA LYS A 169 -8.15 -5.46 -10.90
C LYS A 169 -6.74 -5.12 -10.42
N VAL A 170 -6.63 -4.34 -9.36
CA VAL A 170 -5.33 -4.01 -8.76
C VAL A 170 -5.24 -4.60 -7.36
N PHE A 171 -4.20 -5.40 -7.14
CA PHE A 171 -3.94 -6.12 -5.90
C PHE A 171 -2.79 -5.44 -5.16
N PHE A 172 -3.07 -4.89 -3.98
CA PHE A 172 -2.09 -4.31 -3.06
C PHE A 172 -1.76 -5.37 -2.00
N GLN A 173 -0.73 -6.15 -2.26
CA GLN A 173 -0.45 -7.39 -1.54
C GLN A 173 0.54 -7.18 -0.37
N PRO A 174 0.21 -7.63 0.85
CA PRO A 174 1.16 -7.67 1.96
C PRO A 174 2.19 -8.79 1.81
N GLY A 175 3.24 -8.75 2.64
CA GLY A 175 4.14 -9.88 2.91
C GLY A 175 4.83 -10.51 1.69
N GLU A 176 5.23 -9.71 0.70
CA GLU A 176 6.05 -10.17 -0.43
C GLU A 176 7.43 -10.60 0.01
N GLU A 177 8.05 -9.84 0.92
CA GLU A 177 9.45 -10.02 1.34
C GLU A 177 9.69 -11.36 2.06
N GLN A 178 8.61 -11.99 2.50
CA GLN A 178 8.61 -13.30 3.15
C GLN A 178 8.09 -14.42 2.25
N ALA A 179 7.80 -14.12 0.97
CA ALA A 179 7.08 -14.99 0.03
C ALA A 179 5.78 -15.56 0.63
N ALA A 180 5.07 -14.74 1.42
CA ALA A 180 4.03 -15.18 2.32
C ALA A 180 2.63 -14.74 1.91
N GLY A 181 2.48 -13.53 1.34
CA GLY A 181 1.18 -12.97 1.01
C GLY A 181 0.55 -13.48 -0.28
N GLY A 182 1.34 -13.94 -1.26
CA GLY A 182 0.81 -14.25 -2.60
C GLY A 182 -0.12 -15.47 -2.68
N LYS A 183 -0.15 -16.33 -1.66
CA LYS A 183 -1.11 -17.44 -1.55
C LYS A 183 -2.38 -17.05 -0.80
N ALA A 184 -2.29 -15.98 -0.01
CA ALA A 184 -3.36 -15.51 0.85
C ALA A 184 -4.37 -14.70 0.05
#